data_AF-A0A660QSF9-F1
#
_entry.id   AF-A0A660QSF9-F1
#
_cell.length_a   1.000
_cell.length_b   1.000
_cell.length_c   1.000
_cell.angle_alpha   90.00
_cell.angle_beta   90.00
_cell.angle_gamma   90.00
#
_symmetry.space_group_name_H-M   'P 1'
#
loop_
_entity.id
_entity.type
_entity.pdbx_description
1 polymer ?
#
loop_
_entity_poly.entity_id
_entity_poly.type
_entity_poly.pdbx_seq_one_letter_code
_entity_poly.pdbx_strand_id
1 'polypeptide(L)'
;MAINRKQVKKLLEAHEFGELFNQLGWDWPESDTAYPAQIGEELFELHPVARKRGFMALHCPSIPDSSIRAKIESRVSRDIREHLIIFTDEETGKQRWQWVRRVPGQPLSRKEHEYLPNQPMLLIEKIGYLEVPMEEEDGIDLIDVFDKVKSAFDVDKVTKKFYDHFKKEHDAFLSFIDGITDMGDQNWYASVMLNRLMFIYFIQKKGFLDDDRDYLRQRLARVQELKGKGKFHTFYRYFMLTLCHEVLAKKERTLDKDLAALIGNVPYLNGGIFQPHELELKYGDGIDIPDEAFVEIFDFFDQYEWHLDNRPAANANEINPDVLGYIFEKYINQKQMGAYYTKEDITEYISKNTIIPCLFDKAQKACKIAFEGEAAVWNLLKDDPDRYIYPAVRHGVSYDMHTDVELEKPVPYPKEIETGLDTTKPDLLERRKKWNTRTPPEAGLPTEIWRETVARRQRYAEVKGKLERGEVQSINDLITLNLDIRQFAQDVIERCESPDLLNAFWVAIAGYVPKSGSNKKAVAAITVLDPTCGSGAFLFAALNILEP
;
A
#
# COMPACT_ATOMS: atom_id res chain seq x y z
N MET A 1 -16.97 13.29 25.27
CA MET A 1 -16.58 14.42 26.15
C MET A 1 -15.08 14.58 25.93
N ALA A 2 -14.53 15.74 25.57
CA ALA A 2 -13.12 15.79 25.13
C ALA A 2 -12.16 15.16 26.16
N ILE A 3 -11.41 14.13 25.74
CA ILE A 3 -10.49 13.36 26.59
C ILE A 3 -9.58 14.26 27.44
N ASN A 4 -9.54 13.98 28.75
CA ASN A 4 -8.66 14.69 29.68
C ASN A 4 -7.21 14.21 29.50
N ARG A 5 -6.47 14.91 28.62
CA ARG A 5 -5.09 14.58 28.25
C ARG A 5 -4.12 14.46 29.43
N LYS A 6 -4.34 15.24 30.51
CA LYS A 6 -3.51 15.16 31.72
C LYS A 6 -3.76 13.86 32.48
N GLN A 7 -5.01 13.42 32.54
CA GLN A 7 -5.39 12.18 33.19
C GLN A 7 -4.90 10.98 32.36
N VAL A 8 -5.07 10.99 31.03
CA VAL A 8 -4.55 9.94 30.14
C VAL A 8 -3.04 9.79 30.29
N LYS A 9 -2.30 10.90 30.32
CA LYS A 9 -0.85 10.85 30.55
C LYS A 9 -0.52 10.14 31.87
N LYS A 10 -1.20 10.50 32.96
CA LYS A 10 -0.99 9.88 34.28
C LYS A 10 -1.26 8.37 34.26
N LEU A 11 -2.32 7.94 33.59
CA LEU A 11 -2.68 6.52 33.48
C LEU A 11 -1.68 5.75 32.61
N LEU A 12 -1.17 6.36 31.52
CA LEU A 12 -0.09 5.79 30.72
C LEU A 12 1.17 5.62 31.57
N GLU A 13 1.62 6.65 32.29
CA GLU A 13 2.82 6.58 33.14
C GLU A 13 2.69 5.56 34.29
N ALA A 14 1.47 5.31 34.76
CA ALA A 14 1.18 4.32 35.80
C ALA A 14 0.92 2.90 35.26
N HIS A 15 0.93 2.69 33.93
CA HIS A 15 0.51 1.44 33.27
C HIS A 15 -0.92 0.99 33.65
N GLU A 16 -1.80 1.92 34.04
CA GLU A 16 -3.21 1.67 34.38
C GLU A 16 -4.09 1.61 33.12
N PHE A 17 -3.80 0.66 32.22
CA PHE A 17 -4.44 0.59 30.90
C PHE A 17 -5.94 0.29 30.98
N GLY A 18 -6.40 -0.53 31.92
CA GLY A 18 -7.84 -0.82 32.05
C GLY A 18 -8.67 0.42 32.38
N GLU A 19 -8.18 1.24 33.32
CA GLU A 19 -8.82 2.52 33.68
C GLU A 19 -8.72 3.52 32.52
N LEU A 20 -7.59 3.54 31.79
CA LEU A 20 -7.43 4.34 30.59
C LEU A 20 -8.51 4.02 29.55
N PHE A 21 -8.69 2.74 29.22
CA PHE A 21 -9.69 2.32 28.25
C PHE A 21 -11.12 2.53 28.76
N ASN A 22 -11.38 2.33 30.05
CA ASN A 22 -12.68 2.62 30.62
C ASN A 22 -13.08 4.09 30.44
N GLN A 23 -12.14 5.03 30.60
CA GLN A 23 -12.38 6.45 30.31
C GLN A 23 -12.63 6.77 28.84
N LEU A 24 -12.22 5.88 27.93
CA LEU A 24 -12.52 5.95 26.50
C LEU A 24 -13.86 5.30 26.15
N GLY A 25 -14.63 4.84 27.14
CA GLY A 25 -15.90 4.15 26.93
C GLY A 25 -15.75 2.67 26.60
N TRP A 26 -14.61 2.04 26.91
CA TRP A 26 -14.42 0.60 26.73
C TRP A 26 -14.84 -0.19 27.99
N ASP A 27 -15.22 -1.44 27.78
CA ASP A 27 -15.69 -2.33 28.83
C ASP A 27 -14.50 -3.04 29.49
N TRP A 28 -14.63 -3.36 30.77
CA TRP A 28 -13.70 -4.26 31.45
C TRP A 28 -13.73 -5.65 30.80
N PRO A 29 -12.61 -6.39 30.78
CA PRO A 29 -12.57 -7.74 30.26
C PRO A 29 -13.47 -8.68 31.08
N GLU A 30 -13.98 -9.74 30.45
CA GLU A 30 -14.80 -10.75 31.16
C GLU A 30 -13.97 -11.67 32.06
N SER A 31 -12.67 -11.73 31.82
CA SER A 31 -11.72 -12.60 32.50
C SER A 31 -10.37 -11.91 32.56
N ASP A 32 -9.67 -12.07 33.68
CA ASP A 32 -8.29 -11.61 33.87
C ASP A 32 -7.26 -12.65 33.43
N THR A 33 -7.71 -13.80 32.90
CA THR A 33 -6.81 -14.87 32.44
C THR A 33 -5.93 -14.37 31.30
N ALA A 34 -4.62 -14.47 31.49
CA ALA A 34 -3.63 -14.11 30.47
C ALA A 34 -3.66 -15.06 29.27
N TYR A 35 -3.37 -14.53 28.09
CA TYR A 35 -3.15 -15.29 26.86
C TYR A 35 -1.66 -15.65 26.75
N PRO A 36 -1.28 -16.93 26.81
CA PRO A 36 0.11 -17.35 26.77
C PRO A 36 0.65 -17.39 25.34
N ALA A 37 1.76 -16.70 25.10
CA ALA A 37 2.51 -16.73 23.86
C ALA A 37 3.91 -17.35 24.08
N GLN A 38 4.03 -18.66 23.84
CA GLN A 38 5.30 -19.38 23.92
C GLN A 38 6.11 -19.19 22.62
N ILE A 39 7.25 -18.49 22.70
CA ILE A 39 8.14 -18.23 21.58
C ILE A 39 9.52 -18.84 21.87
N GLY A 40 9.79 -20.03 21.33
CA GLY A 40 11.00 -20.78 21.70
C GLY A 40 10.91 -21.24 23.16
N GLU A 41 11.93 -20.90 23.96
CA GLU A 41 11.96 -21.22 25.40
C GLU A 41 11.28 -20.14 26.27
N GLU A 42 10.99 -18.96 25.71
CA GLU A 42 10.39 -17.84 26.45
C GLU A 42 8.86 -17.86 26.38
N LEU A 43 8.21 -17.62 27.53
CA LEU A 43 6.76 -17.47 27.65
C LEU A 43 6.42 -16.00 27.89
N PHE A 44 5.59 -15.43 27.03
CA PHE A 44 5.03 -14.09 27.19
C PHE A 44 3.57 -14.18 27.59
N GLU A 45 3.19 -13.54 28.69
CA GLU A 45 1.80 -13.46 29.15
C GLU A 45 1.17 -12.14 28.69
N LEU A 46 0.03 -12.24 28.01
CA LEU A 46 -0.73 -11.08 27.54
C LEU A 46 -2.02 -10.96 28.33
N HIS A 47 -2.08 -9.97 29.21
CA HIS A 47 -3.22 -9.75 30.10
C HIS A 47 -4.28 -8.91 29.40
N PRO A 48 -5.54 -9.35 29.37
CA PRO A 48 -6.63 -8.52 28.87
C PRO A 48 -6.81 -7.30 29.79
N VAL A 49 -6.83 -6.09 29.21
CA VAL A 49 -7.02 -4.84 29.97
C VAL A 49 -8.34 -4.15 29.64
N ALA A 50 -8.87 -4.33 28.44
CA ALA A 50 -10.17 -3.81 28.06
C ALA A 50 -10.73 -4.51 26.83
N ARG A 51 -12.04 -4.36 26.61
CA ARG A 51 -12.71 -4.87 25.42
C ARG A 51 -13.76 -3.90 24.90
N LYS A 52 -14.09 -4.00 23.61
CA LYS A 52 -15.26 -3.34 23.04
C LYS A 52 -15.82 -4.12 21.86
N ARG A 53 -17.06 -4.58 21.98
CA ARG A 53 -17.82 -5.29 20.92
C ARG A 53 -17.02 -6.41 20.21
N GLY A 54 -16.16 -7.14 20.95
CA GLY A 54 -15.34 -8.24 20.42
C GLY A 54 -13.89 -7.87 20.09
N PHE A 55 -13.52 -6.59 20.12
CA PHE A 55 -12.14 -6.12 20.04
C PHE A 55 -11.48 -6.14 21.43
N MET A 56 -10.24 -6.60 21.53
CA MET A 56 -9.48 -6.70 22.79
C MET A 56 -8.25 -5.79 22.85
N ALA A 57 -8.06 -5.11 23.98
CA ALA A 57 -6.78 -4.52 24.34
C ALA A 57 -6.04 -5.46 25.31
N LEU A 58 -4.79 -5.79 24.98
CA LEU A 58 -3.93 -6.70 25.72
C LEU A 58 -2.67 -5.99 26.19
N HIS A 59 -2.20 -6.30 27.39
CA HIS A 59 -0.97 -5.78 27.97
C HIS A 59 0.05 -6.90 28.18
N CYS A 60 1.28 -6.68 27.71
CA CYS A 60 2.40 -7.58 27.90
C CYS A 60 3.51 -6.83 28.67
N PRO A 61 3.90 -7.27 29.88
CA PRO A 61 4.91 -6.59 30.70
C PRO A 61 6.35 -6.89 30.23
N SER A 62 6.58 -6.90 28.92
CA SER A 62 7.90 -7.02 28.31
C SER A 62 7.88 -6.36 26.94
N ILE A 63 8.99 -5.73 26.53
CA ILE A 63 9.18 -5.22 25.17
C ILE A 63 10.26 -6.03 24.47
N PRO A 64 9.92 -7.17 23.86
CA PRO A 64 10.88 -7.95 23.10
C PRO A 64 11.17 -7.27 21.75
N ASP A 65 12.12 -7.80 20.97
CA ASP A 65 12.47 -7.25 19.66
C ASP A 65 11.31 -7.38 18.63
N SER A 66 11.46 -6.73 17.47
CA SER A 66 10.41 -6.70 16.43
C SER A 66 10.03 -8.10 15.91
N SER A 67 10.99 -9.02 15.82
CA SER A 67 10.77 -10.39 15.35
C SER A 67 9.99 -11.20 16.38
N ILE A 68 10.32 -11.06 17.66
CA ILE A 68 9.59 -11.73 18.74
C ILE A 68 8.20 -11.13 18.90
N ARG A 69 8.04 -9.80 18.87
CA ARG A 69 6.71 -9.15 18.85
C ARG A 69 5.84 -9.63 17.69
N ALA A 70 6.46 -9.91 16.53
CA ALA A 70 5.76 -10.51 15.40
C ALA A 70 5.19 -11.89 15.71
N LYS A 71 6.02 -12.73 16.33
CA LYS A 71 5.64 -14.09 16.71
C LYS A 71 4.58 -14.08 17.81
N ILE A 72 4.70 -13.17 18.79
CA ILE A 72 3.69 -12.96 19.84
C ILE A 72 2.35 -12.61 19.21
N GLU A 73 2.31 -11.60 18.34
CA GLU A 73 1.07 -11.19 17.69
C GLU A 73 0.47 -12.29 16.81
N SER A 74 1.29 -13.02 16.05
CA SER A 74 0.83 -14.18 15.29
C SER A 74 0.26 -15.29 16.19
N ARG A 75 0.83 -15.51 17.38
CA ARG A 75 0.36 -16.50 18.34
C ARG A 75 -0.95 -16.08 19.01
N VAL A 76 -1.04 -14.83 19.43
CA VAL A 76 -2.20 -14.23 20.10
C VAL A 76 -3.38 -14.11 19.13
N SER A 77 -3.11 -13.81 17.86
CA SER A 77 -4.12 -13.76 16.78
C SER A 77 -4.93 -15.05 16.64
N ARG A 78 -4.37 -16.20 17.06
CA ARG A 78 -5.06 -17.50 17.03
C ARG A 78 -6.18 -17.59 18.06
N ASP A 79 -6.02 -16.91 19.19
CA ASP A 79 -6.97 -16.92 20.30
C ASP A 79 -7.91 -15.71 20.21
N ILE A 80 -7.37 -14.54 19.84
CA ILE A 80 -8.12 -13.30 19.65
C ILE A 80 -7.67 -12.62 18.37
N ARG A 81 -8.51 -12.56 17.34
CA ARG A 81 -8.13 -11.96 16.06
C ARG A 81 -8.05 -10.43 16.12
N GLU A 82 -9.12 -9.80 16.60
CA GLU A 82 -9.23 -8.34 16.65
C GLU A 82 -8.68 -7.83 17.99
N HIS A 83 -7.42 -7.41 17.97
CA HIS A 83 -6.75 -6.97 19.18
C HIS A 83 -5.72 -5.86 18.94
N LEU A 84 -5.36 -5.21 20.04
CA LEU A 84 -4.29 -4.23 20.18
C LEU A 84 -3.39 -4.72 21.33
N ILE A 85 -2.08 -4.83 21.10
CA ILE A 85 -1.12 -5.25 22.14
C ILE A 85 -0.32 -4.03 22.61
N ILE A 86 -0.22 -3.87 23.93
CA ILE A 86 0.55 -2.85 24.60
C ILE A 86 1.70 -3.55 25.31
N PHE A 87 2.91 -3.41 24.77
CA PHE A 87 4.12 -3.90 25.39
C PHE A 87 4.69 -2.82 26.31
N THR A 88 5.10 -3.17 27.53
CA THR A 88 5.72 -2.23 28.47
C THR A 88 7.02 -2.76 29.02
N ASP A 89 7.93 -1.85 29.32
CA ASP A 89 9.15 -2.12 30.05
C ASP A 89 9.07 -1.38 31.38
N GLU A 90 8.98 -2.11 32.50
CA GLU A 90 8.84 -1.52 33.84
C GLU A 90 10.08 -0.73 34.27
N GLU A 91 11.28 -1.08 33.78
CA GLU A 91 12.53 -0.41 34.16
C GLU A 91 12.67 0.93 33.43
N THR A 92 12.30 0.98 32.16
CA THR A 92 12.49 2.18 31.32
C THR A 92 11.22 3.04 31.18
N GLY A 93 10.05 2.52 31.56
CA GLY A 93 8.75 3.17 31.36
C GLY A 93 8.36 3.34 29.89
N LYS A 94 9.08 2.66 28.97
CA LYS A 94 8.75 2.64 27.55
C LYS A 94 7.50 1.81 27.33
N GLN A 95 6.74 2.19 26.30
CA GLN A 95 5.60 1.41 25.86
C GLN A 95 5.57 1.33 24.34
N ARG A 96 5.08 0.21 23.82
CA ARG A 96 4.91 0.01 22.39
C ARG A 96 3.52 -0.56 22.12
N TRP A 97 2.74 0.22 21.40
CA TRP A 97 1.36 -0.07 21.05
C TRP A 97 1.34 -0.62 19.65
N GLN A 98 0.90 -1.87 19.50
CA GLN A 98 0.97 -2.63 18.26
C GLN A 98 -0.42 -3.06 17.82
N TRP A 99 -0.81 -2.62 16.63
CA TRP A 99 -2.01 -3.07 15.94
C TRP A 99 -1.63 -3.65 14.58
N VAL A 100 -2.32 -4.70 14.14
CA VAL A 100 -2.09 -5.31 12.83
C VAL A 100 -3.30 -5.13 11.95
N ARG A 101 -3.11 -4.40 10.85
CA ARG A 101 -4.11 -4.26 9.80
C ARG A 101 -4.13 -5.54 8.97
N ARG A 102 -5.33 -6.10 8.84
CA ARG A 102 -5.56 -7.34 8.08
C ARG A 102 -6.51 -7.03 6.93
N VAL A 103 -5.97 -6.96 5.71
CA VAL A 103 -6.75 -6.79 4.49
C VAL A 103 -6.66 -8.10 3.70
N PRO A 104 -7.79 -8.74 3.35
CA PRO A 104 -7.77 -9.96 2.56
C PRO A 104 -6.97 -9.79 1.26
N GLY A 105 -5.98 -10.65 1.04
CA GLY A 105 -5.14 -10.63 -0.17
C GLY A 105 -3.94 -9.69 -0.12
N GLN A 106 -3.75 -8.93 0.97
CA GLN A 106 -2.54 -8.12 1.21
C GLN A 106 -1.72 -8.71 2.37
N PRO A 107 -0.39 -8.50 2.40
CA PRO A 107 0.42 -8.85 3.57
C PRO A 107 -0.09 -8.15 4.85
N LEU A 108 0.13 -8.79 6.00
CA LEU A 108 -0.16 -8.19 7.30
C LEU A 108 0.62 -6.88 7.45
N SER A 109 -0.08 -5.76 7.64
CA SER A 109 0.55 -4.47 7.88
C SER A 109 0.55 -4.18 9.38
N ARG A 110 1.72 -4.29 10.01
CA ARG A 110 1.88 -4.00 11.43
C ARG A 110 2.13 -2.51 11.65
N LYS A 111 1.31 -1.91 12.49
CA LYS A 111 1.41 -0.51 12.91
C LYS A 111 1.84 -0.49 14.37
N GLU A 112 3.04 0.05 14.61
CA GLU A 112 3.60 0.22 15.96
C GLU A 112 3.70 1.71 16.28
N HIS A 113 3.31 2.07 17.50
CA HIS A 113 3.44 3.44 18.02
C HIS A 113 4.09 3.39 19.40
N GLU A 114 5.14 4.18 19.60
CA GLU A 114 5.88 4.20 20.86
C GLU A 114 5.33 5.29 21.80
N TYR A 115 5.18 4.95 23.08
CA TYR A 115 5.06 5.95 24.13
C TYR A 115 6.47 6.37 24.57
N LEU A 116 6.79 7.63 24.33
CA LEU A 116 8.01 8.24 24.81
C LEU A 116 7.65 9.25 25.92
N PRO A 117 8.17 9.11 27.15
CA PRO A 117 7.86 10.02 28.25
C PRO A 117 8.17 11.51 27.97
N ASN A 118 9.12 11.78 27.07
CA ASN A 118 9.48 13.12 26.60
C ASN A 118 8.55 13.66 25.49
N GLN A 119 7.76 12.80 24.83
CA GLN A 119 6.80 13.15 23.76
C GLN A 119 5.45 12.41 23.92
N PRO A 120 4.79 12.50 25.10
CA PRO A 120 3.61 11.69 25.40
C PRO A 120 2.40 12.07 24.53
N MET A 121 2.38 13.31 24.00
CA MET A 121 1.23 13.85 23.28
C MET A 121 0.93 13.14 21.96
N LEU A 122 1.95 12.59 21.27
CA LEU A 122 1.77 11.90 20.00
C LEU A 122 0.87 10.66 20.15
N LEU A 123 1.11 9.85 21.18
CA LEU A 123 0.30 8.68 21.45
C LEU A 123 -1.06 9.06 22.06
N ILE A 124 -1.11 10.04 22.96
CA ILE A 124 -2.36 10.51 23.58
C ILE A 124 -3.36 10.98 22.52
N GLU A 125 -2.89 11.65 21.46
CA GLU A 125 -3.75 12.05 20.36
C GLU A 125 -4.32 10.88 19.57
N LYS A 126 -3.57 9.78 19.42
CA LYS A 126 -4.02 8.56 18.73
C LYS A 126 -5.02 7.78 19.56
N ILE A 127 -4.74 7.61 20.85
CA ILE A 127 -5.67 7.04 21.85
C ILE A 127 -7.00 7.79 21.84
N GLY A 128 -6.97 9.09 21.53
CA GLY A 128 -8.16 9.92 21.33
C GLY A 128 -9.21 9.36 20.37
N TYR A 129 -8.78 8.67 19.31
CA TYR A 129 -9.70 8.10 18.30
C TYR A 129 -10.38 6.82 18.77
N LEU A 130 -9.92 6.23 19.88
CA LEU A 130 -10.52 5.06 20.49
C LEU A 130 -11.76 5.40 21.34
N GLU A 131 -12.08 6.68 21.53
CA GLU A 131 -13.24 7.12 22.30
C GLU A 131 -14.54 6.60 21.69
N VAL A 132 -15.34 5.95 22.52
CA VAL A 132 -16.74 5.60 22.26
C VAL A 132 -17.61 6.47 23.17
N PRO A 133 -18.17 7.57 22.65
CA PRO A 133 -19.10 8.41 23.39
C PRO A 133 -20.34 7.62 23.82
N MET A 134 -20.94 8.02 24.94
CA MET A 134 -22.11 7.34 25.49
C MET A 134 -23.32 7.38 24.52
N GLU A 135 -23.38 8.39 23.64
CA GLU A 135 -24.41 8.47 22.60
C GLU A 135 -24.25 7.43 21.48
N GLU A 136 -23.03 6.90 21.26
CA GLU A 136 -22.73 5.87 20.26
C GLU A 136 -22.86 4.44 20.82
N GLU A 137 -23.00 4.29 22.15
CA GLU A 137 -22.95 3.00 22.85
C GLU A 137 -23.97 1.97 22.35
N ASP A 138 -25.22 2.40 22.14
CA ASP A 138 -26.32 1.52 21.76
C ASP A 138 -26.28 1.12 20.27
N GLY A 139 -25.49 1.82 19.45
CA GLY A 139 -25.40 1.62 18.00
C GLY A 139 -24.06 1.08 17.50
N ILE A 140 -23.01 1.11 18.32
CA ILE A 140 -21.66 0.72 17.91
C ILE A 140 -21.50 -0.79 17.75
N ASP A 141 -20.97 -1.21 16.60
CA ASP A 141 -20.62 -2.60 16.32
C ASP A 141 -19.08 -2.82 16.21
N LEU A 142 -18.66 -4.05 15.93
CA LEU A 142 -17.24 -4.38 15.80
C LEU A 142 -16.56 -3.66 14.63
N ILE A 143 -17.29 -3.38 13.54
CA ILE A 143 -16.77 -2.68 12.36
C ILE A 143 -16.50 -1.21 12.73
N ASP A 144 -17.40 -0.58 13.48
CA ASP A 144 -17.19 0.78 13.98
C ASP A 144 -15.99 0.87 14.95
N VAL A 145 -15.85 -0.12 15.85
CA VAL A 145 -14.68 -0.21 16.73
C VAL A 145 -13.41 -0.42 15.91
N PHE A 146 -13.45 -1.28 14.90
CA PHE A 146 -12.33 -1.48 13.98
C PHE A 146 -11.99 -0.18 13.24
N ASP A 147 -12.97 0.58 12.75
CA ASP A 147 -12.75 1.85 12.07
C ASP A 147 -12.19 2.92 13.01
N LYS A 148 -12.54 2.90 14.30
CA LYS A 148 -11.94 3.75 15.34
C LYS A 148 -10.50 3.36 15.64
N VAL A 149 -10.20 2.07 15.79
CA VAL A 149 -8.82 1.55 15.98
C VAL A 149 -7.97 1.81 14.74
N LYS A 150 -8.52 1.57 13.56
CA LYS A 150 -7.94 1.93 12.28
C LYS A 150 -7.69 3.43 12.22
N SER A 151 -8.64 4.27 12.65
CA SER A 151 -8.45 5.72 12.70
C SER A 151 -7.38 6.15 13.69
N ALA A 152 -7.21 5.41 14.79
CA ALA A 152 -6.16 5.64 15.79
C ALA A 152 -4.77 5.24 15.29
N PHE A 153 -4.66 4.13 14.53
CA PHE A 153 -3.39 3.46 14.27
C PHE A 153 -3.01 3.27 12.79
N ASP A 154 -3.94 3.49 11.84
CA ASP A 154 -3.82 3.24 10.38
C ASP A 154 -4.41 4.32 9.47
N VAL A 155 -5.17 5.28 9.99
CA VAL A 155 -5.60 6.46 9.23
C VAL A 155 -4.68 7.61 9.57
N ASP A 156 -3.89 7.98 8.57
CA ASP A 156 -3.26 9.28 8.46
C ASP A 156 -4.37 10.35 8.52
N LYS A 157 -4.48 11.07 9.66
CA LYS A 157 -5.40 12.22 9.84
C LYS A 157 -5.36 13.24 8.70
N VAL A 158 -4.26 13.24 7.96
CA VAL A 158 -3.97 14.05 6.80
C VAL A 158 -5.09 13.95 5.77
N THR A 159 -5.59 12.75 5.45
CA THR A 159 -6.44 12.54 4.27
C THR A 159 -7.79 13.24 4.36
N LYS A 160 -8.42 13.32 5.55
CA LYS A 160 -9.72 14.00 5.69
C LYS A 160 -9.60 15.52 5.75
N LYS A 161 -8.64 16.05 6.52
CA LYS A 161 -8.42 17.50 6.64
C LYS A 161 -7.91 18.09 5.33
N PHE A 162 -6.94 17.42 4.68
CA PHE A 162 -6.49 17.78 3.34
C PHE A 162 -7.65 17.71 2.35
N TYR A 163 -8.48 16.65 2.39
CA TYR A 163 -9.63 16.54 1.48
C TYR A 163 -10.64 17.68 1.65
N ASP A 164 -11.02 17.98 2.89
CA ASP A 164 -12.00 19.03 3.18
C ASP A 164 -11.46 20.41 2.79
N HIS A 165 -10.15 20.64 2.88
CA HIS A 165 -9.50 21.86 2.43
C HIS A 165 -9.33 21.87 0.90
N PHE A 166 -8.81 20.80 0.31
CA PHE A 166 -8.68 20.59 -1.14
C PHE A 166 -10.00 20.83 -1.87
N LYS A 167 -11.13 20.39 -1.31
CA LYS A 167 -12.45 20.67 -1.88
C LYS A 167 -12.73 22.17 -1.96
N LYS A 168 -12.42 22.93 -0.90
CA LYS A 168 -12.62 24.39 -0.87
C LYS A 168 -11.70 25.08 -1.87
N GLU A 169 -10.44 24.65 -1.93
CA GLU A 169 -9.47 25.19 -2.89
C GLU A 169 -9.84 24.83 -4.34
N HIS A 170 -10.43 23.65 -4.57
CA HIS A 170 -10.97 23.28 -5.89
C HIS A 170 -12.16 24.16 -6.29
N ASP A 171 -13.12 24.39 -5.39
CA ASP A 171 -14.25 25.30 -5.63
C ASP A 171 -13.77 26.75 -5.89
N ALA A 172 -12.73 27.20 -5.18
CA ALA A 172 -12.10 28.50 -5.40
C ALA A 172 -11.38 28.56 -6.76
N PHE A 173 -10.54 27.57 -7.06
CA PHE A 173 -9.81 27.46 -8.32
C PHE A 173 -10.74 27.43 -9.53
N LEU A 174 -11.88 26.73 -9.41
CA LEU A 174 -12.92 26.67 -10.43
C LEU A 174 -13.41 28.07 -10.85
N SER A 175 -13.57 28.98 -9.88
CA SER A 175 -14.04 30.34 -10.13
C SER A 175 -13.06 31.22 -10.91
N PHE A 176 -11.79 30.82 -11.00
CA PHE A 176 -10.75 31.54 -11.74
C PHE A 176 -10.61 31.11 -13.21
N ILE A 177 -11.24 30.00 -13.62
CA ILE A 177 -11.12 29.48 -14.98
C ILE A 177 -12.03 30.27 -15.91
N ASP A 178 -11.46 31.06 -16.81
CA ASP A 178 -12.19 31.75 -17.86
C ASP A 178 -12.17 30.95 -19.17
N GLY A 179 -13.13 31.20 -20.07
CA GLY A 179 -13.13 30.65 -21.43
C GLY A 179 -13.79 29.29 -21.65
N ILE A 180 -14.31 28.66 -20.59
CA ILE A 180 -15.11 27.42 -20.66
C ILE A 180 -16.57 27.74 -20.38
N THR A 181 -17.45 27.51 -21.36
CA THR A 181 -18.87 27.90 -21.28
C THR A 181 -19.76 26.87 -20.61
N ASP A 182 -19.35 25.59 -20.59
CA ASP A 182 -20.09 24.51 -19.91
C ASP A 182 -19.56 24.30 -18.49
N MET A 183 -20.45 24.33 -17.49
CA MET A 183 -20.07 24.18 -16.08
C MET A 183 -19.49 22.79 -15.75
N GLY A 184 -19.93 21.74 -16.45
CA GLY A 184 -19.40 20.39 -16.28
C GLY A 184 -17.96 20.30 -16.79
N ASP A 185 -17.71 20.85 -17.97
CA ASP A 185 -16.37 20.96 -18.55
C ASP A 185 -15.45 21.82 -17.67
N GLN A 186 -15.93 22.94 -17.14
CA GLN A 186 -15.13 23.83 -16.30
C GLN A 186 -14.70 23.12 -15.00
N ASN A 187 -15.64 22.42 -14.35
CA ASN A 187 -15.38 21.61 -13.17
C ASN A 187 -14.38 20.49 -13.44
N TRP A 188 -14.52 19.82 -14.58
CA TRP A 188 -13.59 18.78 -15.00
C TRP A 188 -12.19 19.33 -15.28
N TYR A 189 -12.10 20.47 -15.97
CA TYR A 189 -10.82 21.11 -16.26
C TYR A 189 -10.08 21.57 -15.00
N ALA A 190 -10.81 22.09 -14.00
CA ALA A 190 -10.26 22.39 -12.68
C ALA A 190 -9.62 21.16 -12.03
N SER A 191 -10.31 20.01 -12.05
CA SER A 191 -9.77 18.75 -11.51
C SER A 191 -8.53 18.26 -12.26
N VAL A 192 -8.50 18.39 -13.59
CA VAL A 192 -7.32 18.03 -14.41
C VAL A 192 -6.13 18.91 -14.04
N MET A 193 -6.33 20.22 -13.93
CA MET A 193 -5.27 21.17 -13.60
C MET A 193 -4.72 20.97 -12.20
N LEU A 194 -5.58 20.82 -11.19
CA LEU A 194 -5.12 20.56 -9.82
C LEU A 194 -4.36 19.23 -9.72
N ASN A 195 -4.80 18.19 -10.44
CA ASN A 195 -4.09 16.91 -10.47
C ASN A 195 -2.68 17.06 -11.08
N ARG A 196 -2.55 17.77 -12.20
CA ARG A 196 -1.24 18.08 -12.81
C ARG A 196 -0.35 18.83 -11.82
N LEU A 197 -0.88 19.85 -11.14
CA LEU A 197 -0.13 20.65 -10.16
C LEU A 197 0.32 19.81 -8.96
N MET A 198 -0.55 18.97 -8.39
CA MET A 198 -0.20 18.07 -7.28
C MET A 198 0.93 17.11 -7.68
N PHE A 199 0.82 16.47 -8.86
CA PHE A 199 1.84 15.55 -9.33
C PHE A 199 3.20 16.25 -9.49
N ILE A 200 3.20 17.46 -10.06
CA ILE A 200 4.40 18.28 -10.20
C ILE A 200 4.98 18.65 -8.82
N TYR A 201 4.12 18.91 -7.82
CA TYR A 201 4.52 19.17 -6.44
C TYR A 201 5.22 17.96 -5.77
N PHE A 202 4.76 16.74 -6.04
CA PHE A 202 5.45 15.54 -5.53
C PHE A 202 6.86 15.41 -6.10
N ILE A 203 7.00 15.50 -7.42
CA ILE A 203 8.29 15.29 -8.08
C ILE A 203 9.28 16.43 -7.83
N GLN A 204 8.81 17.68 -7.69
CA GLN A 204 9.69 18.81 -7.36
C GLN A 204 10.34 18.62 -5.98
N LYS A 205 9.60 18.10 -4.98
CA LYS A 205 10.16 17.93 -3.62
C LYS A 205 11.28 16.89 -3.55
N LYS A 206 11.44 16.04 -4.57
CA LYS A 206 12.62 15.15 -4.75
C LYS A 206 13.78 15.78 -5.54
N GLY A 207 13.64 17.01 -6.03
CA GLY A 207 14.63 17.67 -6.87
C GLY A 207 14.59 17.20 -8.33
N PHE A 208 13.52 16.55 -8.78
CA PHE A 208 13.43 16.10 -10.18
C PHE A 208 13.18 17.24 -11.17
N LEU A 209 12.81 18.43 -10.69
CA LEU A 209 12.59 19.60 -11.53
C LEU A 209 13.72 20.59 -11.31
N ASP A 210 14.76 20.51 -12.16
CA ASP A 210 15.92 21.41 -12.12
C ASP A 210 16.66 21.45 -10.76
N ASP A 211 16.62 20.34 -10.01
CA ASP A 211 17.13 20.25 -8.62
C ASP A 211 16.49 21.28 -7.65
N ASP A 212 15.31 21.79 -8.01
CA ASP A 212 14.60 22.82 -7.28
C ASP A 212 13.36 22.23 -6.57
N ARG A 213 13.36 22.30 -5.23
CA ARG A 213 12.26 21.82 -4.39
C ARG A 213 11.06 22.76 -4.34
N ASP A 214 11.23 24.00 -4.80
CA ASP A 214 10.19 25.03 -4.86
C ASP A 214 9.98 25.52 -6.31
N TYR A 215 10.26 24.62 -7.26
CA TYR A 215 10.28 24.87 -8.70
C TYR A 215 9.11 25.71 -9.20
N LEU A 216 7.87 25.27 -9.00
CA LEU A 216 6.69 25.97 -9.53
C LEU A 216 6.58 27.41 -9.03
N ARG A 217 6.84 27.66 -7.75
CA ARG A 217 6.78 29.00 -7.14
C ARG A 217 7.89 29.91 -7.69
N GLN A 218 9.11 29.38 -7.83
CA GLN A 218 10.22 30.13 -8.41
C GLN A 218 9.99 30.46 -9.90
N ARG A 219 9.42 29.53 -10.66
CA ARG A 219 9.10 29.75 -12.07
C ARG A 219 7.95 30.74 -12.25
N LEU A 220 6.95 30.73 -11.38
CA LEU A 220 5.90 31.76 -11.35
C LEU A 220 6.50 33.15 -11.15
N ALA A 221 7.35 33.34 -10.13
CA ALA A 221 8.01 34.61 -9.88
C ALA A 221 8.84 35.08 -11.08
N ARG A 222 9.60 34.17 -11.71
CA ARG A 222 10.44 34.49 -12.88
C ARG A 222 9.61 34.88 -14.10
N VAL A 223 8.46 34.24 -14.34
CA VAL A 223 7.53 34.64 -15.42
C VAL A 223 6.99 36.05 -15.16
N GLN A 224 6.60 36.35 -13.92
CA GLN A 224 6.09 37.66 -13.52
C GLN A 224 7.14 38.77 -13.68
N GLU A 225 8.40 38.50 -13.36
CA GLU A 225 9.53 39.43 -13.56
C GLU A 225 9.82 39.68 -15.05
N LEU A 226 9.83 38.63 -15.87
CA LEU A 226 10.20 38.71 -17.29
C LEU A 226 9.13 39.38 -18.15
N LYS A 227 7.84 39.23 -17.81
CA LYS A 227 6.72 39.66 -18.68
C LYS A 227 5.77 40.67 -18.05
N GLY A 228 5.95 40.98 -16.76
CA GLY A 228 5.08 41.86 -15.99
C GLY A 228 3.81 41.16 -15.53
N LYS A 229 3.23 41.62 -14.40
CA LYS A 229 1.98 41.09 -13.85
C LYS A 229 0.83 41.23 -14.86
N GLY A 230 0.24 40.11 -15.28
CA GLY A 230 -1.08 40.07 -15.92
C GLY A 230 -1.22 40.71 -17.30
N LYS A 231 -0.20 40.70 -18.16
CA LYS A 231 -0.36 41.15 -19.56
C LYS A 231 0.05 40.08 -20.58
N PHE A 232 -0.94 39.56 -21.31
CA PHE A 232 -0.87 38.67 -22.49
C PHE A 232 -0.12 37.32 -22.34
N HIS A 233 0.73 37.13 -21.33
CA HIS A 233 1.48 35.90 -21.06
C HIS A 233 1.40 35.56 -19.57
N THR A 234 0.28 34.97 -19.15
CA THR A 234 0.09 34.42 -17.79
C THR A 234 0.98 33.21 -17.56
N PHE A 235 1.27 32.90 -16.30
CA PHE A 235 2.01 31.70 -15.92
C PHE A 235 1.38 30.43 -16.50
N TYR A 236 0.04 30.37 -16.51
CA TYR A 236 -0.71 29.29 -17.13
C TYR A 236 -0.31 29.05 -18.59
N ARG A 237 -0.46 30.07 -19.45
CA ARG A 237 -0.29 29.90 -20.90
C ARG A 237 1.17 29.76 -21.30
N TYR A 238 2.04 30.59 -20.72
CA TYR A 238 3.43 30.67 -21.15
C TYR A 238 4.27 29.53 -20.57
N PHE A 239 4.06 29.20 -19.29
CA PHE A 239 4.88 28.22 -18.59
C PHE A 239 4.14 26.90 -18.35
N MET A 240 2.96 26.91 -17.75
CA MET A 240 2.31 25.69 -17.28
C MET A 240 1.93 24.76 -18.44
N LEU A 241 1.29 25.27 -19.49
CA LEU A 241 0.95 24.47 -20.67
C LEU A 241 2.21 23.95 -21.38
N THR A 242 3.26 24.76 -21.50
CA THR A 242 4.55 24.34 -22.06
C THR A 242 5.15 23.20 -21.22
N LEU A 243 5.21 23.37 -19.90
CA LEU A 243 5.76 22.39 -18.98
C LEU A 243 5.01 21.06 -19.12
N CYS A 244 3.68 21.07 -19.16
CA CYS A 244 2.91 19.85 -19.36
C CYS A 244 3.15 19.26 -20.76
N HIS A 245 2.83 20.01 -21.81
CA HIS A 245 2.64 19.45 -23.16
C HIS A 245 3.94 19.24 -23.93
N GLU A 246 4.93 20.11 -23.72
CA GLU A 246 6.19 20.09 -24.48
C GLU A 246 7.35 19.50 -23.68
N VAL A 247 7.29 19.56 -22.35
CA VAL A 247 8.41 19.15 -21.48
C VAL A 247 8.14 17.79 -20.85
N LEU A 248 7.05 17.66 -20.10
CA LEU A 248 6.72 16.42 -19.39
C LEU A 248 6.09 15.37 -20.31
N ALA A 249 5.40 15.80 -21.38
CA ALA A 249 4.69 14.90 -22.29
C ALA A 249 5.41 14.53 -23.59
N LYS A 250 6.52 15.17 -23.94
CA LYS A 250 7.28 14.86 -25.16
C LYS A 250 8.76 14.57 -24.87
N LYS A 251 9.24 13.44 -25.39
CA LYS A 251 10.63 13.00 -25.22
C LYS A 251 11.60 13.81 -26.08
N GLU A 252 11.20 14.08 -27.33
CA GLU A 252 11.92 14.96 -28.25
C GLU A 252 11.22 16.31 -28.25
N ARG A 253 11.92 17.34 -27.78
CA ARG A 253 11.36 18.67 -27.61
C ARG A 253 12.33 19.73 -28.12
N THR A 254 11.78 20.73 -28.79
CA THR A 254 12.51 21.92 -29.26
C THR A 254 11.95 23.11 -28.54
N LEU A 255 12.67 23.59 -27.53
CA LEU A 255 12.34 24.82 -26.82
C LEU A 255 13.23 25.94 -27.36
N ASP A 256 12.69 27.15 -27.50
CA ASP A 256 13.53 28.31 -27.74
C ASP A 256 14.47 28.56 -26.54
N LYS A 257 15.52 29.36 -26.74
CA LYS A 257 16.57 29.55 -25.74
C LYS A 257 16.05 30.14 -24.43
N ASP A 258 15.10 31.06 -24.50
CA ASP A 258 14.57 31.75 -23.31
C ASP A 258 13.67 30.78 -22.52
N LEU A 259 12.86 29.99 -23.21
CA LEU A 259 12.00 28.98 -22.61
C LEU A 259 12.79 27.80 -22.05
N ALA A 260 13.86 27.36 -22.74
CA ALA A 260 14.76 26.34 -22.22
C ALA A 260 15.46 26.80 -20.91
N ALA A 261 15.87 28.07 -20.84
CA ALA A 261 16.46 28.65 -19.65
C ALA A 261 15.45 28.90 -18.52
N LEU A 262 14.16 29.08 -18.86
CA LEU A 262 13.08 29.19 -17.91
C LEU A 262 12.66 27.81 -17.36
N ILE A 263 12.63 26.77 -18.19
CA ILE A 263 12.28 25.41 -17.76
C ILE A 263 13.45 24.78 -16.96
N GLY A 264 14.66 24.80 -17.50
CA GLY A 264 15.80 24.10 -16.88
C GLY A 264 15.77 22.58 -17.11
N ASN A 265 16.43 21.83 -16.23
CA ASN A 265 16.59 20.39 -16.38
C ASN A 265 15.39 19.61 -15.81
N VAL A 266 14.41 19.32 -16.66
CA VAL A 266 13.19 18.57 -16.30
C VAL A 266 13.08 17.27 -17.10
N PRO A 267 12.84 16.11 -16.47
CA PRO A 267 12.71 14.83 -17.17
C PRO A 267 11.41 14.73 -17.97
N TYR A 268 11.41 13.84 -18.96
CA TYR A 268 10.20 13.40 -19.67
C TYR A 268 9.47 12.32 -18.85
N LEU A 269 8.14 12.40 -18.75
CA LEU A 269 7.29 11.50 -17.94
C LEU A 269 6.17 10.82 -18.75
N ASN A 270 6.40 10.58 -20.05
CA ASN A 270 5.49 9.81 -20.92
C ASN A 270 4.11 10.41 -21.21
N GLY A 271 3.81 11.62 -20.70
CA GLY A 271 2.71 12.43 -21.18
C GLY A 271 1.31 11.94 -20.87
N GLY A 272 1.08 11.16 -19.81
CA GLY A 272 -0.27 10.75 -19.39
C GLY A 272 -1.17 11.94 -19.04
N ILE A 273 -1.25 12.30 -17.76
CA ILE A 273 -2.01 13.49 -17.32
C ILE A 273 -1.50 14.81 -17.90
N PHE A 274 -0.31 14.80 -18.52
CA PHE A 274 0.35 15.98 -19.09
C PHE A 274 0.16 16.16 -20.60
N GLN A 275 -0.55 15.26 -21.29
CA GLN A 275 -0.93 15.50 -22.69
C GLN A 275 -1.99 16.61 -22.80
N PRO A 276 -2.08 17.30 -23.96
CA PRO A 276 -3.17 18.21 -24.23
C PRO A 276 -4.52 17.53 -23.98
N HIS A 277 -5.31 18.12 -23.08
CA HIS A 277 -6.61 17.63 -22.70
C HIS A 277 -7.65 17.97 -23.77
N GLU A 278 -8.71 17.16 -23.91
CA GLU A 278 -9.73 17.42 -24.93
C GLU A 278 -10.43 18.78 -24.77
N LEU A 279 -10.57 19.26 -23.54
CA LEU A 279 -11.11 20.59 -23.26
C LEU A 279 -10.15 21.70 -23.72
N GLU A 280 -8.85 21.48 -23.64
CA GLU A 280 -7.85 22.42 -24.17
C GLU A 280 -7.86 22.43 -25.70
N LEU A 281 -8.19 21.30 -26.34
CA LEU A 281 -8.40 21.24 -27.80
C LEU A 281 -9.74 21.86 -28.22
N LYS A 282 -10.79 21.67 -27.41
CA LYS A 282 -12.16 22.14 -27.67
C LYS A 282 -12.29 23.65 -27.50
N TYR A 283 -11.81 24.20 -26.38
CA TYR A 283 -11.90 25.62 -26.06
C TYR A 283 -10.65 26.40 -26.49
N GLY A 284 -9.53 25.71 -26.75
CA GLY A 284 -8.33 26.29 -27.35
C GLY A 284 -7.79 27.46 -26.55
N ASP A 285 -7.44 28.52 -27.28
CA ASP A 285 -6.94 29.75 -26.71
C ASP A 285 -7.98 30.55 -25.90
N GLY A 286 -9.23 30.09 -25.83
CA GLY A 286 -10.25 30.69 -24.97
C GLY A 286 -9.96 30.52 -23.48
N ILE A 287 -9.33 29.41 -23.07
CA ILE A 287 -9.08 29.12 -21.65
C ILE A 287 -7.98 30.04 -21.11
N ASP A 288 -8.24 30.70 -19.99
CA ASP A 288 -7.19 31.39 -19.24
C ASP A 288 -7.37 31.20 -17.72
N ILE A 289 -6.26 31.17 -17.01
CA ILE A 289 -6.21 31.05 -15.55
C ILE A 289 -5.21 32.10 -15.05
N PRO A 290 -5.66 33.06 -14.22
CA PRO A 290 -4.81 34.12 -13.69
C PRO A 290 -3.76 33.57 -12.71
N ASP A 291 -2.64 34.28 -12.60
CA ASP A 291 -1.52 33.90 -11.73
C ASP A 291 -1.96 33.77 -10.25
N GLU A 292 -2.93 34.57 -9.81
CA GLU A 292 -3.50 34.55 -8.47
C GLU A 292 -4.02 33.16 -8.08
N ALA A 293 -4.65 32.44 -9.01
CA ALA A 293 -5.15 31.09 -8.77
C ALA A 293 -4.02 30.10 -8.44
N PHE A 294 -2.84 30.27 -9.05
CA PHE A 294 -1.67 29.44 -8.77
C PHE A 294 -1.02 29.81 -7.45
N VAL A 295 -0.98 31.11 -7.11
CA VAL A 295 -0.47 31.57 -5.80
C VAL A 295 -1.29 30.93 -4.68
N GLU A 296 -2.62 30.98 -4.75
CA GLU A 296 -3.51 30.41 -3.73
C GLU A 296 -3.30 28.89 -3.58
N ILE A 297 -3.25 28.15 -4.70
CA ILE A 297 -3.01 26.71 -4.67
C ILE A 297 -1.62 26.35 -4.14
N PHE A 298 -0.58 27.11 -4.49
CA PHE A 298 0.76 26.85 -3.96
C PHE A 298 0.84 27.16 -2.46
N ASP A 299 0.18 28.21 -1.99
CA ASP A 299 0.09 28.54 -0.57
C ASP A 299 -0.68 27.45 0.21
N PHE A 300 -1.66 26.81 -0.42
CA PHE A 300 -2.30 25.62 0.13
C PHE A 300 -1.35 24.41 0.15
N PHE A 301 -0.70 24.08 -0.96
CA PHE A 301 0.19 22.92 -1.05
C PHE A 301 1.41 23.03 -0.14
N ASP A 302 1.93 24.23 0.09
CA ASP A 302 3.07 24.47 0.99
C ASP A 302 2.72 24.31 2.48
N GLN A 303 1.43 24.18 2.83
CA GLN A 303 1.00 23.79 4.19
C GLN A 303 1.26 22.31 4.48
N TYR A 304 1.61 21.54 3.45
CA TYR A 304 1.79 20.09 3.52
C TYR A 304 3.21 19.65 3.15
N GLU A 305 3.68 18.60 3.82
CA GLU A 305 4.94 17.91 3.53
C GLU A 305 4.68 16.76 2.55
N TRP A 306 5.25 16.83 1.35
CA TRP A 306 4.97 15.86 0.29
C TRP A 306 5.97 14.72 0.31
N HIS A 307 5.48 13.51 0.55
CA HIS A 307 6.25 12.27 0.65
C HIS A 307 5.88 11.30 -0.48
N LEU A 308 6.87 10.64 -1.07
CA LEU A 308 6.66 9.68 -2.16
C LEU A 308 6.63 8.22 -1.69
N ASP A 309 6.80 7.99 -0.40
CA ASP A 309 6.70 6.68 0.24
C ASP A 309 5.32 6.49 0.88
N ASN A 310 4.83 5.26 0.91
CA ASN A 310 3.57 4.87 1.58
C ASN A 310 3.77 4.69 3.10
N ARG A 311 4.78 5.36 3.66
CA ARG A 311 4.98 5.34 5.11
C ARG A 311 3.82 6.10 5.76
N PRO A 312 3.36 5.66 6.95
CA PRO A 312 2.39 6.43 7.70
C PRO A 312 2.92 7.85 7.90
N ALA A 313 2.06 8.84 7.64
CA ALA A 313 2.36 10.24 7.88
C ALA A 313 2.73 10.41 9.37
N ALA A 314 3.97 10.81 9.66
CA ALA A 314 4.38 11.05 11.05
C ALA A 314 3.68 12.30 11.61
N ASN A 315 3.39 13.27 10.74
CA ASN A 315 2.73 14.53 11.05
C ASN A 315 1.37 14.70 10.32
N ALA A 316 0.46 15.48 10.92
CA ALA A 316 -0.88 15.75 10.37
C ALA A 316 -0.91 16.56 9.05
N ASN A 317 0.25 16.95 8.54
CA ASN A 317 0.41 17.71 7.30
C ASN A 317 1.20 16.91 6.23
N GLU A 318 1.47 15.61 6.41
CA GLU A 318 2.25 14.81 5.44
C GLU A 318 1.36 14.15 4.38
N ILE A 319 1.55 14.46 3.10
CA ILE A 319 0.77 13.93 1.98
C ILE A 319 1.56 12.82 1.29
N ASN A 320 0.94 11.65 1.15
CA ASN A 320 1.50 10.48 0.46
C ASN A 320 0.75 10.18 -0.87
N PRO A 321 1.28 9.29 -1.72
CA PRO A 321 0.67 8.99 -3.03
C PRO A 321 -0.72 8.37 -2.95
N ASP A 322 -1.08 7.69 -1.85
CA ASP A 322 -2.41 7.09 -1.67
C ASP A 322 -3.53 8.16 -1.68
N VAL A 323 -3.22 9.37 -1.21
CA VAL A 323 -4.13 10.53 -1.27
C VAL A 323 -4.44 10.92 -2.73
N LEU A 324 -3.48 10.79 -3.66
CA LEU A 324 -3.71 11.06 -5.08
C LEU A 324 -4.71 10.08 -5.69
N GLY A 325 -4.56 8.79 -5.38
CA GLY A 325 -5.46 7.75 -5.86
C GLY A 325 -6.91 8.03 -5.43
N TYR A 326 -7.10 8.35 -4.16
CA TYR A 326 -8.42 8.69 -3.61
C TYR A 326 -9.05 9.94 -4.25
N ILE A 327 -8.26 10.99 -4.50
CA ILE A 327 -8.76 12.23 -5.15
C ILE A 327 -9.12 11.97 -6.61
N PHE A 328 -8.31 11.19 -7.33
CA PHE A 328 -8.54 10.82 -8.72
C PHE A 328 -9.86 10.06 -8.89
N GLU A 329 -10.11 9.05 -8.03
CA GLU A 329 -11.36 8.28 -8.04
C GLU A 329 -12.60 9.13 -7.78
N LYS A 330 -12.50 10.15 -6.91
CA LYS A 330 -13.66 10.91 -6.45
C LYS A 330 -14.05 12.08 -7.35
N TYR A 331 -13.09 12.70 -8.03
CA TYR A 331 -13.33 13.93 -8.82
C TYR A 331 -13.24 13.74 -10.32
N ILE A 332 -12.46 12.79 -10.82
CA ILE A 332 -12.30 12.55 -12.27
C ILE A 332 -13.25 11.44 -12.74
N ASN A 333 -13.57 10.48 -11.88
CA ASN A 333 -14.37 9.31 -12.22
C ASN A 333 -15.90 9.51 -12.06
N GLN A 334 -16.44 10.57 -12.69
CA GLN A 334 -17.88 10.68 -12.94
C GLN A 334 -18.24 10.27 -14.38
N LYS A 335 -18.34 8.94 -14.58
CA LYS A 335 -19.23 8.22 -15.51
C LYS A 335 -19.12 8.34 -17.05
N GLN A 336 -18.20 9.09 -17.68
CA GLN A 336 -18.23 9.17 -19.17
C GLN A 336 -17.07 8.58 -19.98
N MET A 337 -15.91 8.23 -19.40
CA MET A 337 -14.72 7.99 -20.24
C MET A 337 -14.18 6.55 -20.36
N GLY A 338 -14.78 5.53 -19.76
CA GLY A 338 -14.28 4.14 -19.92
C GLY A 338 -12.84 3.89 -19.44
N ALA A 339 -12.15 4.91 -18.90
CA ALA A 339 -10.95 4.81 -18.09
C ALA A 339 -11.36 4.35 -16.68
N TYR A 340 -11.59 3.05 -16.54
CA TYR A 340 -11.76 2.45 -15.22
C TYR A 340 -10.42 2.48 -14.50
N TYR A 341 -10.41 2.98 -13.26
CA TYR A 341 -9.27 2.75 -12.38
C TYR A 341 -9.13 1.23 -12.22
N THR A 342 -8.04 0.70 -12.75
CA THR A 342 -7.64 -0.68 -12.53
C THR A 342 -7.21 -0.75 -11.08
N LYS A 343 -8.01 -1.44 -10.25
CA LYS A 343 -7.76 -1.59 -8.82
C LYS A 343 -6.31 -2.03 -8.57
N GLU A 344 -5.79 -1.63 -7.41
CA GLU A 344 -4.40 -1.86 -6.99
C GLU A 344 -3.98 -3.33 -7.12
N ASP A 345 -4.91 -4.26 -6.86
CA ASP A 345 -4.74 -5.71 -7.00
C ASP A 345 -4.32 -6.14 -8.41
N ILE A 346 -4.90 -5.55 -9.45
CA ILE A 346 -4.58 -5.85 -10.84
C ILE A 346 -3.25 -5.20 -11.25
N THR A 347 -3.01 -3.94 -10.87
CA THR A 347 -1.73 -3.26 -11.18
C THR A 347 -0.57 -3.93 -10.47
N GLU A 348 -0.73 -4.34 -9.21
CA GLU A 348 0.25 -5.10 -8.46
C GLU A 348 0.48 -6.47 -9.10
N TYR A 349 -0.59 -7.19 -9.46
CA TYR A 349 -0.48 -8.49 -10.11
C TYR A 349 0.33 -8.44 -11.41
N ILE A 350 0.06 -7.47 -12.28
CA ILE A 350 0.79 -7.33 -13.54
C ILE A 350 2.25 -6.89 -13.26
N SER A 351 2.46 -5.92 -12.38
CA SER A 351 3.81 -5.41 -12.07
C SER A 351 4.69 -6.49 -11.45
N LYS A 352 4.21 -7.24 -10.46
CA LYS A 352 5.03 -8.29 -9.80
C LYS A 352 5.40 -9.42 -10.75
N ASN A 353 4.47 -9.82 -11.63
CA ASN A 353 4.69 -10.86 -12.62
C ASN A 353 5.48 -10.39 -13.86
N THR A 354 5.91 -9.13 -13.92
CA THR A 354 6.76 -8.61 -15.00
C THR A 354 8.13 -8.13 -14.50
N ILE A 355 8.15 -7.41 -13.38
CA ILE A 355 9.37 -6.84 -12.79
C ILE A 355 10.25 -7.92 -12.16
N ILE A 356 9.67 -8.79 -11.33
CA ILE A 356 10.43 -9.82 -10.61
C ILE A 356 11.09 -10.82 -11.59
N PRO A 357 10.40 -11.35 -12.62
CA PRO A 357 11.05 -12.17 -13.63
C PRO A 357 12.21 -11.45 -14.34
N CYS A 358 12.04 -10.16 -14.67
CA CYS A 358 13.12 -9.37 -15.28
C CYS A 358 14.36 -9.27 -14.37
N LEU A 359 14.14 -9.07 -13.06
CA LEU A 359 15.21 -9.04 -12.06
C LEU A 359 15.92 -10.39 -11.96
N PHE A 360 15.16 -11.48 -11.85
CA PHE A 360 15.69 -12.83 -11.76
C PHE A 360 16.47 -13.23 -13.01
N ASP A 361 15.99 -12.89 -14.21
CA ASP A 361 16.72 -13.13 -15.47
C ASP A 361 18.06 -12.41 -15.52
N LYS A 362 18.13 -11.17 -15.01
CA LYS A 362 19.38 -10.41 -14.92
C LYS A 362 20.31 -11.00 -13.86
N ALA A 363 19.77 -11.35 -12.69
CA ALA A 363 20.54 -11.94 -11.59
C ALA A 363 21.11 -13.31 -11.97
N GLN A 364 20.32 -14.17 -12.61
CA GLN A 364 20.75 -15.49 -13.09
C GLN A 364 21.89 -15.38 -14.11
N LYS A 365 21.85 -14.40 -15.02
CA LYS A 365 22.94 -14.15 -15.98
C LYS A 365 24.23 -13.73 -15.28
N ALA A 366 24.13 -12.99 -14.17
CA ALA A 366 25.28 -12.48 -13.42
C ALA A 366 25.83 -13.48 -12.38
N CYS A 367 24.98 -14.33 -11.82
CA CYS A 367 25.31 -15.28 -10.75
C CYS A 367 24.67 -16.66 -10.99
N LYS A 368 25.10 -17.37 -12.04
CA LYS A 368 24.51 -18.68 -12.43
C LYS A 368 24.53 -19.71 -11.31
N ILE A 369 25.59 -19.72 -10.50
CA ILE A 369 25.80 -20.71 -9.45
C ILE A 369 24.71 -20.68 -8.37
N ALA A 370 24.04 -19.53 -8.17
CA ALA A 370 22.92 -19.42 -7.24
C ALA A 370 21.63 -20.08 -7.76
N PHE A 371 21.53 -20.35 -9.05
CA PHE A 371 20.33 -20.89 -9.70
C PHE A 371 20.52 -22.31 -10.23
N GLU A 372 21.73 -22.87 -10.11
CA GLU A 372 22.12 -24.18 -10.64
C GLU A 372 22.68 -25.06 -9.50
N GLY A 373 22.40 -26.37 -9.55
CA GLY A 373 22.95 -27.35 -8.61
C GLY A 373 22.13 -27.54 -7.32
N GLU A 374 22.72 -28.26 -6.37
CA GLU A 374 22.02 -28.73 -5.16
C GLU A 374 21.71 -27.63 -4.14
N ALA A 375 22.31 -26.45 -4.26
CA ALA A 375 22.09 -25.29 -3.39
C ALA A 375 21.35 -24.14 -4.11
N ALA A 376 20.64 -24.45 -5.20
CA ALA A 376 19.92 -23.44 -5.96
C ALA A 376 18.80 -22.78 -5.13
N VAL A 377 18.53 -21.51 -5.41
CA VAL A 377 17.44 -20.73 -4.79
C VAL A 377 16.07 -21.42 -4.84
N TRP A 378 15.86 -22.32 -5.80
CA TRP A 378 14.63 -23.10 -5.97
C TRP A 378 14.35 -24.05 -4.80
N ASN A 379 15.36 -24.44 -4.02
CA ASN A 379 15.16 -25.29 -2.84
C ASN A 379 14.26 -24.64 -1.80
N LEU A 380 14.22 -23.31 -1.74
CA LEU A 380 13.29 -22.59 -0.87
C LEU A 380 11.84 -23.03 -1.10
N LEU A 381 11.45 -23.28 -2.37
CA LEU A 381 10.12 -23.76 -2.74
C LEU A 381 9.83 -25.17 -2.23
N LYS A 382 10.87 -26.01 -2.16
CA LYS A 382 10.78 -27.40 -1.68
C LYS A 382 10.74 -27.47 -0.16
N ASP A 383 11.51 -26.61 0.51
CA ASP A 383 11.66 -26.61 1.97
C ASP A 383 10.37 -26.14 2.67
N ASP A 384 9.65 -25.20 2.07
CA ASP A 384 8.38 -24.69 2.59
C ASP A 384 7.37 -24.36 1.47
N PRO A 385 6.75 -25.37 0.83
CA PRO A 385 5.86 -25.15 -0.32
C PRO A 385 4.65 -24.25 -0.02
N ASP A 386 4.05 -24.41 1.16
CA ASP A 386 2.83 -23.70 1.55
C ASP A 386 3.06 -22.19 1.70
N ARG A 387 4.29 -21.76 2.01
CA ARG A 387 4.69 -20.34 2.08
C ARG A 387 4.53 -19.59 0.76
N TYR A 388 4.64 -20.29 -0.38
CA TYR A 388 4.56 -19.67 -1.71
C TYR A 388 3.24 -19.95 -2.41
N ILE A 389 2.31 -20.66 -1.77
CA ILE A 389 0.96 -20.87 -2.31
C ILE A 389 0.00 -19.90 -1.62
N TYR A 390 -0.75 -19.13 -2.40
CA TYR A 390 -1.68 -18.15 -1.85
C TYR A 390 -2.71 -18.78 -0.88
N PRO A 391 -3.03 -18.11 0.24
CA PRO A 391 -4.00 -18.59 1.24
C PRO A 391 -5.34 -19.08 0.68
N ALA A 392 -5.88 -18.38 -0.32
CA ALA A 392 -7.15 -18.75 -0.97
C ALA A 392 -7.09 -20.14 -1.63
N VAL A 393 -5.94 -20.52 -2.21
CA VAL A 393 -5.75 -21.84 -2.83
C VAL A 393 -5.71 -22.93 -1.77
N ARG A 394 -5.11 -22.62 -0.61
CA ARG A 394 -4.91 -23.50 0.54
C ARG A 394 -6.17 -23.70 1.41
N HIS A 395 -7.17 -22.84 1.22
CA HIS A 395 -8.36 -22.77 2.06
C HIS A 395 -9.10 -24.13 2.19
N GLY A 396 -9.35 -24.58 3.43
CA GLY A 396 -9.99 -25.84 3.75
C GLY A 396 -9.08 -27.08 3.58
N VAL A 397 -7.79 -26.91 3.24
CA VAL A 397 -6.81 -28.00 3.11
C VAL A 397 -5.68 -27.88 4.12
N SER A 398 -4.81 -26.88 3.94
CA SER A 398 -3.73 -26.55 4.87
C SER A 398 -3.97 -25.23 5.59
N TYR A 399 -4.99 -24.46 5.19
CA TYR A 399 -5.22 -23.13 5.72
C TYR A 399 -6.71 -22.82 5.81
N ASP A 400 -7.14 -21.97 6.73
CA ASP A 400 -8.47 -21.35 6.73
C ASP A 400 -8.30 -19.85 6.57
N MET A 401 -8.78 -19.29 5.45
CA MET A 401 -8.64 -17.87 5.17
C MET A 401 -9.68 -16.99 5.87
N HIS A 402 -10.76 -17.58 6.36
CA HIS A 402 -11.74 -16.84 7.14
C HIS A 402 -11.22 -16.63 8.55
N THR A 403 -10.54 -17.62 9.12
CA THR A 403 -9.93 -17.51 10.46
C THR A 403 -8.45 -17.12 10.43
N ASP A 404 -7.79 -17.16 9.27
CA ASP A 404 -6.36 -16.86 9.07
C ASP A 404 -5.43 -17.86 9.78
N VAL A 405 -5.81 -19.14 9.82
CA VAL A 405 -5.14 -20.19 10.63
C VAL A 405 -4.70 -21.38 9.78
N GLU A 406 -3.53 -21.94 10.10
CA GLU A 406 -3.05 -23.22 9.54
C GLU A 406 -3.92 -24.39 10.02
N LEU A 407 -4.33 -25.26 9.10
CA LEU A 407 -5.12 -26.45 9.41
C LEU A 407 -4.19 -27.65 9.61
N GLU A 408 -4.28 -28.29 10.78
CA GLU A 408 -3.59 -29.57 11.01
C GLU A 408 -4.09 -30.67 10.06
N LYS A 409 -5.37 -30.60 9.66
CA LYS A 409 -6.00 -31.55 8.76
C LYS A 409 -6.95 -30.83 7.80
N PRO A 410 -7.06 -31.30 6.55
CA PRO A 410 -8.06 -30.80 5.62
C PRO A 410 -9.47 -30.96 6.16
N VAL A 411 -10.33 -29.97 5.91
CA VAL A 411 -11.76 -30.09 6.20
C VAL A 411 -12.32 -31.23 5.34
N PRO A 412 -12.93 -32.28 5.93
CA PRO A 412 -13.30 -33.47 5.18
C PRO A 412 -14.38 -33.17 4.14
N TYR A 413 -14.36 -33.91 3.04
CA TYR A 413 -15.49 -33.90 2.11
C TYR A 413 -16.71 -34.55 2.77
N PRO A 414 -17.92 -33.99 2.62
CA PRO A 414 -19.14 -34.70 2.94
C PRO A 414 -19.23 -35.99 2.11
N LYS A 415 -19.87 -37.02 2.65
CA LYS A 415 -19.98 -38.34 1.98
C LYS A 415 -20.56 -38.21 0.57
N GLU A 416 -21.52 -37.33 0.37
CA GLU A 416 -22.20 -37.07 -0.90
C GLU A 416 -21.28 -36.44 -1.96
N ILE A 417 -20.19 -35.80 -1.52
CA ILE A 417 -19.17 -35.22 -2.39
C ILE A 417 -18.06 -36.24 -2.64
N GLU A 418 -17.61 -36.90 -1.57
CA GLU A 418 -16.57 -37.93 -1.59
C GLU A 418 -16.90 -39.07 -2.56
N THR A 419 -18.18 -39.48 -2.62
CA THR A 419 -18.63 -40.52 -3.54
C THR A 419 -18.37 -40.18 -5.01
N GLY A 420 -18.24 -38.91 -5.38
CA GLY A 420 -18.03 -38.45 -6.75
C GLY A 420 -16.55 -38.20 -7.14
N LEU A 421 -15.59 -38.41 -6.22
CA LEU A 421 -14.18 -38.13 -6.45
C LEU A 421 -13.54 -39.13 -7.43
N ASP A 422 -13.80 -40.42 -7.24
CA ASP A 422 -13.27 -41.48 -8.08
C ASP A 422 -14.01 -41.55 -9.42
N THR A 423 -13.31 -41.13 -10.48
CA THR A 423 -13.83 -41.09 -11.85
C THR A 423 -13.86 -42.46 -12.53
N THR A 424 -13.23 -43.49 -11.95
CA THR A 424 -13.16 -44.84 -12.54
C THR A 424 -14.40 -45.68 -12.25
N LYS A 425 -15.16 -45.33 -11.21
CA LYS A 425 -16.41 -46.00 -10.83
C LYS A 425 -17.58 -45.63 -11.76
N PRO A 426 -18.58 -46.51 -11.97
CA PRO A 426 -19.76 -46.23 -12.78
C PRO A 426 -20.61 -45.09 -12.19
N ASP A 427 -21.60 -44.62 -12.97
CA ASP A 427 -22.62 -43.65 -12.54
C ASP A 427 -22.07 -42.31 -12.00
N LEU A 428 -20.98 -41.82 -12.60
CA LEU A 428 -20.28 -40.61 -12.15
C LEU A 428 -21.18 -39.37 -12.07
N LEU A 429 -22.06 -39.17 -13.05
CA LEU A 429 -22.98 -38.02 -13.07
C LEU A 429 -23.95 -38.05 -11.88
N GLU A 430 -24.49 -39.25 -11.58
CA GLU A 430 -25.38 -39.48 -10.45
C GLU A 430 -24.66 -39.24 -9.12
N ARG A 431 -23.43 -39.75 -8.98
CA ARG A 431 -22.58 -39.55 -7.79
C ARG A 431 -22.12 -38.10 -7.61
N ARG A 432 -22.22 -37.26 -8.64
CA ARG A 432 -21.88 -35.82 -8.59
C ARG A 432 -23.11 -34.90 -8.52
N LYS A 433 -24.31 -35.42 -8.30
CA LYS A 433 -25.54 -34.62 -8.19
C LYS A 433 -25.44 -33.47 -7.18
N LYS A 434 -24.75 -33.69 -6.06
CA LYS A 434 -24.59 -32.67 -5.00
C LYS A 434 -23.41 -31.70 -5.22
N TRP A 435 -22.60 -31.90 -6.27
CA TRP A 435 -21.43 -31.05 -6.52
C TRP A 435 -21.77 -29.62 -6.94
N ASN A 436 -23.00 -29.37 -7.40
CA ASN A 436 -23.47 -28.03 -7.75
C ASN A 436 -24.19 -27.32 -6.58
N THR A 437 -23.97 -27.78 -5.35
CA THR A 437 -24.47 -27.12 -4.14
C THR A 437 -23.36 -26.27 -3.52
N ARG A 438 -23.76 -25.19 -2.84
CA ARG A 438 -22.83 -24.26 -2.18
C ARG A 438 -21.96 -25.00 -1.17
N THR A 439 -20.67 -24.72 -1.19
CA THR A 439 -19.72 -25.23 -0.20
C THR A 439 -19.86 -24.43 1.10
N PRO A 440 -19.85 -25.09 2.28
CA PRO A 440 -19.78 -24.40 3.56
C PRO A 440 -18.51 -23.53 3.67
N PRO A 441 -18.56 -22.38 4.38
CA PRO A 441 -17.43 -21.46 4.49
C PRO A 441 -16.16 -22.10 5.06
N GLU A 442 -16.26 -23.17 5.85
CA GLU A 442 -15.10 -23.85 6.42
C GLU A 442 -14.26 -24.56 5.35
N ALA A 443 -14.90 -24.93 4.22
CA ALA A 443 -14.28 -25.70 3.16
C ALA A 443 -14.08 -24.91 1.85
N GLY A 444 -14.92 -23.92 1.60
CA GLY A 444 -15.03 -23.23 0.32
C GLY A 444 -14.97 -21.72 0.42
N LEU A 445 -14.40 -21.08 -0.60
CA LEU A 445 -14.31 -19.64 -0.73
C LEU A 445 -15.71 -19.02 -0.88
N PRO A 446 -15.87 -17.69 -0.68
CA PRO A 446 -17.13 -17.02 -0.98
C PRO A 446 -17.62 -17.37 -2.38
N THR A 447 -18.89 -17.76 -2.47
CA THR A 447 -19.58 -18.19 -3.71
C THR A 447 -19.21 -19.57 -4.28
N GLU A 448 -18.22 -20.29 -3.72
CA GLU A 448 -17.85 -21.61 -4.24
C GLU A 448 -18.97 -22.64 -4.08
N ILE A 449 -19.09 -23.48 -5.10
CA ILE A 449 -19.80 -24.77 -5.04
C ILE A 449 -18.79 -25.92 -4.88
N TRP A 450 -19.27 -27.09 -4.44
CA TRP A 450 -18.39 -28.23 -4.18
C TRP A 450 -17.54 -28.66 -5.37
N ARG A 451 -18.04 -28.51 -6.61
CA ARG A 451 -17.26 -28.75 -7.83
C ARG A 451 -16.00 -27.87 -7.89
N GLU A 452 -16.13 -26.59 -7.60
CA GLU A 452 -15.03 -25.61 -7.66
C GLU A 452 -14.08 -25.84 -6.50
N THR A 453 -14.60 -26.06 -5.30
CA THR A 453 -13.80 -26.43 -4.12
C THR A 453 -12.97 -27.69 -4.39
N VAL A 454 -13.56 -28.76 -4.93
CA VAL A 454 -12.81 -29.98 -5.28
C VAL A 454 -11.72 -29.69 -6.30
N ALA A 455 -12.01 -28.93 -7.35
CA ALA A 455 -11.02 -28.56 -8.37
C ALA A 455 -9.85 -27.74 -7.78
N ARG A 456 -10.15 -26.76 -6.91
CA ARG A 456 -9.15 -25.96 -6.21
C ARG A 456 -8.25 -26.80 -5.32
N ARG A 457 -8.82 -27.74 -4.55
CA ARG A 457 -8.06 -28.64 -3.68
C ARG A 457 -7.19 -29.62 -4.47
N GLN A 458 -7.69 -30.11 -5.61
CA GLN A 458 -6.89 -30.91 -6.54
C GLN A 458 -5.72 -30.10 -7.12
N ARG A 459 -5.97 -28.85 -7.51
CA ARG A 459 -4.94 -27.93 -7.99
C ARG A 459 -3.89 -27.65 -6.91
N TYR A 460 -4.30 -27.42 -5.66
CA TYR A 460 -3.40 -27.27 -4.53
C TYR A 460 -2.47 -28.48 -4.38
N ALA A 461 -3.02 -29.71 -4.36
CA ALA A 461 -2.24 -30.93 -4.22
C ALA A 461 -1.27 -31.15 -5.40
N GLU A 462 -1.71 -30.83 -6.63
CA GLU A 462 -0.86 -30.88 -7.81
C GLU A 462 0.33 -29.92 -7.68
N VAL A 463 0.06 -28.65 -7.37
CA VAL A 463 1.08 -27.60 -7.25
C VAL A 463 2.05 -27.91 -6.11
N LYS A 464 1.54 -28.21 -4.90
CA LYS A 464 2.37 -28.57 -3.75
C LYS A 464 3.26 -29.78 -4.06
N GLY A 465 2.71 -30.81 -4.69
CA GLY A 465 3.50 -31.98 -5.08
C GLY A 465 4.62 -31.64 -6.08
N LYS A 466 4.42 -30.70 -7.01
CA LYS A 466 5.49 -30.23 -7.92
C LYS A 466 6.63 -29.53 -7.17
N LEU A 467 6.28 -28.71 -6.17
CA LEU A 467 7.25 -28.00 -5.33
C LEU A 467 8.06 -28.99 -4.48
N GLU A 468 7.41 -29.94 -3.80
CA GLU A 468 8.06 -30.97 -2.97
C GLU A 468 9.02 -31.87 -3.78
N ARG A 469 8.68 -32.15 -5.04
CA ARG A 469 9.54 -32.92 -5.95
C ARG A 469 10.66 -32.10 -6.62
N GLY A 470 10.69 -30.78 -6.40
CA GLY A 470 11.71 -29.90 -6.98
C GLY A 470 11.59 -29.74 -8.51
N GLU A 471 10.39 -29.89 -9.06
CA GLU A 471 10.11 -29.76 -10.50
C GLU A 471 10.08 -28.29 -10.96
N VAL A 472 9.96 -27.35 -10.02
CA VAL A 472 9.88 -25.90 -10.27
C VAL A 472 11.29 -25.31 -10.18
N GLN A 473 11.86 -24.94 -11.33
CA GLN A 473 13.27 -24.55 -11.45
C GLN A 473 13.48 -23.27 -12.25
N SER A 474 12.41 -22.54 -12.54
CA SER A 474 12.49 -21.24 -13.21
C SER A 474 11.50 -20.24 -12.62
N ILE A 475 11.84 -18.96 -12.74
CA ILE A 475 10.98 -17.88 -12.25
C ILE A 475 9.63 -17.83 -13.00
N ASN A 476 9.62 -18.26 -14.27
CA ASN A 476 8.41 -18.32 -15.10
C ASN A 476 7.45 -19.43 -14.66
N ASP A 477 7.96 -20.48 -14.01
CA ASP A 477 7.11 -21.54 -13.45
C ASP A 477 6.26 -21.00 -12.30
N LEU A 478 6.78 -20.05 -11.50
CA LEU A 478 6.00 -19.43 -10.41
C LEU A 478 4.80 -18.65 -10.96
N ILE A 479 4.95 -17.99 -12.10
CA ILE A 479 3.84 -17.31 -12.79
C ILE A 479 2.83 -18.35 -13.29
N THR A 480 3.32 -19.40 -13.97
CA THR A 480 2.50 -20.46 -14.56
C THR A 480 1.69 -21.23 -13.51
N LEU A 481 2.28 -21.44 -12.33
CA LEU A 481 1.65 -22.14 -11.22
C LEU A 481 0.83 -21.20 -10.31
N ASN A 482 0.86 -19.89 -10.57
CA ASN A 482 0.24 -18.85 -9.76
C ASN A 482 0.69 -18.90 -8.28
N LEU A 483 2.02 -18.86 -8.09
CA LEU A 483 2.68 -18.82 -6.79
C LEU A 483 2.92 -17.37 -6.35
N ASP A 484 3.18 -17.19 -5.05
CA ASP A 484 3.58 -15.90 -4.49
C ASP A 484 5.04 -15.59 -4.83
N ILE A 485 5.22 -15.09 -6.05
CA ILE A 485 6.50 -14.70 -6.63
C ILE A 485 7.18 -13.56 -5.85
N ARG A 486 6.40 -12.71 -5.16
CA ARG A 486 6.93 -11.61 -4.34
C ARG A 486 7.53 -12.15 -3.05
N GLN A 487 6.80 -13.01 -2.35
CA GLN A 487 7.32 -13.69 -1.16
C GLN A 487 8.58 -14.51 -1.50
N PHE A 488 8.57 -15.24 -2.62
CA PHE A 488 9.75 -15.97 -3.09
C PHE A 488 10.96 -15.05 -3.33
N ALA A 489 10.77 -13.94 -4.05
CA ALA A 489 11.85 -12.99 -4.31
C ALA A 489 12.45 -12.41 -3.02
N GLN A 490 11.59 -12.09 -2.05
CA GLN A 490 12.01 -11.60 -0.75
C GLN A 490 12.84 -12.64 0.02
N ASP A 491 12.36 -13.89 0.13
CA ASP A 491 13.10 -14.95 0.80
C ASP A 491 14.44 -15.24 0.12
N VAL A 492 14.51 -15.18 -1.22
CA VAL A 492 15.78 -15.33 -1.95
C VAL A 492 16.78 -14.25 -1.55
N ILE A 493 16.35 -13.00 -1.40
CA ILE A 493 17.22 -11.88 -1.02
C ILE A 493 17.61 -11.96 0.45
N GLU A 494 16.65 -12.21 1.36
CA GLU A 494 16.86 -12.25 2.80
C GLU A 494 17.71 -13.44 3.25
N ARG A 495 17.54 -14.59 2.61
CA ARG A 495 18.29 -15.83 2.91
C ARG A 495 19.53 -15.99 2.03
N CYS A 496 19.88 -14.98 1.25
CA CYS A 496 21.03 -15.00 0.37
C CYS A 496 22.34 -15.06 1.19
N GLU A 497 23.01 -16.21 1.21
CA GLU A 497 24.32 -16.35 1.86
C GLU A 497 25.47 -15.77 1.00
N SER A 498 25.27 -15.66 -0.32
CA SER A 498 26.30 -15.23 -1.27
C SER A 498 26.26 -13.71 -1.54
N PRO A 499 27.32 -12.95 -1.21
CA PRO A 499 27.41 -11.54 -1.57
C PRO A 499 27.28 -11.30 -3.09
N ASP A 500 27.66 -12.28 -3.92
CA ASP A 500 27.60 -12.18 -5.37
C ASP A 500 26.15 -12.16 -5.90
N LEU A 501 25.25 -12.94 -5.29
CA LEU A 501 23.84 -12.97 -5.67
C LEU A 501 23.14 -11.66 -5.25
N LEU A 502 23.38 -11.18 -4.02
CA LEU A 502 22.86 -9.90 -3.57
C LEU A 502 23.34 -8.74 -4.46
N ASN A 503 24.64 -8.73 -4.80
CA ASN A 503 25.20 -7.74 -5.71
C ASN A 503 24.62 -7.87 -7.13
N ALA A 504 24.29 -9.08 -7.59
CA ALA A 504 23.65 -9.27 -8.89
C ALA A 504 22.26 -8.61 -8.95
N PHE A 505 21.44 -8.76 -7.91
CA PHE A 505 20.16 -8.05 -7.80
C PHE A 505 20.35 -6.53 -7.69
N TRP A 506 21.26 -6.07 -6.84
CA TRP A 506 21.57 -4.64 -6.70
C TRP A 506 21.98 -3.99 -8.02
N VAL A 507 22.92 -4.61 -8.76
CA VAL A 507 23.38 -4.12 -10.07
C VAL A 507 22.25 -4.17 -11.11
N ALA A 508 21.34 -5.14 -11.03
CA ALA A 508 20.18 -5.18 -11.92
C ALA A 508 19.23 -3.99 -11.69
N ILE A 509 19.05 -3.58 -10.43
CA ILE A 509 18.21 -2.44 -10.02
C ILE A 509 18.91 -1.11 -10.32
N ALA A 510 20.08 -0.87 -9.73
CA ALA A 510 20.77 0.42 -9.75
C ALA A 510 21.63 0.65 -11.00
N GLY A 511 21.92 -0.41 -11.76
CA GLY A 511 22.93 -0.38 -12.82
C GLY A 511 24.35 -0.37 -12.27
N TYR A 512 25.32 -0.40 -13.18
CA TYR A 512 26.75 -0.34 -12.84
C TYR A 512 27.54 0.37 -13.93
N VAL A 513 28.33 1.37 -13.52
CA VAL A 513 29.31 2.04 -14.38
C VAL A 513 30.71 1.60 -13.98
N PRO A 514 31.46 0.93 -14.86
CA PRO A 514 32.81 0.47 -14.56
C PRO A 514 33.79 1.63 -14.36
N LYS A 515 34.70 1.48 -13.40
CA LYS A 515 35.85 2.38 -13.25
C LYS A 515 36.78 2.26 -14.45
N SER A 516 37.42 3.36 -14.83
CA SER A 516 38.40 3.40 -15.92
C SER A 516 39.50 2.34 -15.70
N GLY A 517 39.72 1.48 -16.69
CA GLY A 517 40.68 0.36 -16.61
C GLY A 517 40.10 -0.97 -16.13
N SER A 518 38.81 -1.06 -15.78
CA SER A 518 38.18 -2.35 -15.42
C SER A 518 37.70 -3.12 -16.66
N ASN A 519 37.86 -4.45 -16.67
CA ASN A 519 37.32 -5.32 -17.72
C ASN A 519 35.81 -5.60 -17.61
N LYS A 520 35.12 -5.00 -16.63
CA LYS A 520 33.67 -5.18 -16.45
C LYS A 520 32.90 -4.26 -17.39
N LYS A 521 31.86 -4.77 -18.05
CA LYS A 521 30.98 -3.98 -18.91
C LYS A 521 30.00 -3.15 -18.08
N ALA A 522 29.59 -2.00 -18.61
CA ALA A 522 28.49 -1.23 -18.03
C ALA A 522 27.18 -2.04 -18.08
N VAL A 523 26.39 -1.91 -17.02
CA VAL A 523 25.07 -2.54 -16.91
C VAL A 523 24.06 -1.42 -16.69
N ALA A 524 23.07 -1.32 -17.59
CA ALA A 524 21.98 -0.38 -17.42
C ALA A 524 21.04 -0.85 -16.30
N ALA A 525 20.64 0.10 -15.45
CA ALA A 525 19.57 -0.07 -14.48
C ALA A 525 18.27 -0.58 -15.15
N ILE A 526 17.43 -1.27 -14.39
CA ILE A 526 16.05 -1.50 -14.83
C ILE A 526 15.34 -0.16 -14.98
N THR A 527 14.53 -0.07 -16.03
CA THR A 527 13.62 1.05 -16.24
C THR A 527 12.22 0.46 -16.37
N VAL A 528 11.26 1.07 -15.68
CA VAL A 528 9.84 0.71 -15.79
C VAL A 528 9.16 1.76 -16.63
N LEU A 529 8.48 1.32 -17.67
CA LEU A 529 7.67 2.17 -18.54
C LEU A 529 6.21 1.90 -18.21
N ASP A 530 5.47 2.91 -17.77
CA ASP A 530 4.01 2.85 -17.69
C ASP A 530 3.44 3.26 -19.05
N PRO A 531 2.83 2.32 -19.82
CA PRO A 531 2.25 2.62 -21.12
C PRO A 531 0.87 3.27 -21.01
N THR A 532 0.30 3.40 -19.80
CA THR A 532 -1.05 3.92 -19.58
C THR A 532 -1.04 5.43 -19.35
N CYS A 533 -2.01 6.15 -19.93
CA CYS A 533 -2.21 7.59 -19.70
C CYS A 533 -2.95 7.87 -18.36
N GLY A 534 -2.78 7.01 -17.36
CA GLY A 534 -3.55 7.01 -16.10
C GLY A 534 -2.83 7.70 -14.93
N SER A 535 -3.20 7.29 -13.70
CA SER A 535 -2.68 7.83 -12.44
C SER A 535 -1.22 7.48 -12.10
N GLY A 536 -0.51 6.75 -12.97
CA GLY A 536 0.83 6.22 -12.69
C GLY A 536 0.83 4.98 -11.79
N ALA A 537 -0.30 4.28 -11.65
CA ALA A 537 -0.47 3.13 -10.76
C ALA A 537 0.57 2.01 -11.01
N PHE A 538 1.02 1.81 -12.25
CA PHE A 538 2.10 0.85 -12.54
C PHE A 538 3.47 1.32 -12.03
N LEU A 539 3.74 2.62 -12.06
CA LEU A 539 4.96 3.19 -11.48
C LEU A 539 4.97 3.04 -9.96
N PHE A 540 3.83 3.26 -9.30
CA PHE A 540 3.70 3.05 -7.86
C PHE A 540 3.80 1.57 -7.47
N ALA A 541 3.11 0.68 -8.19
CA ALA A 541 3.24 -0.75 -7.98
C ALA A 541 4.70 -1.21 -8.17
N ALA A 542 5.38 -0.69 -9.19
CA ALA A 542 6.79 -0.96 -9.41
C ALA A 542 7.68 -0.48 -8.27
N LEU A 543 7.45 0.74 -7.76
CA LEU A 543 8.17 1.27 -6.61
C LEU A 543 7.97 0.37 -5.37
N ASN A 544 6.73 0.00 -5.05
CA ASN A 544 6.41 -0.86 -3.91
C ASN A 544 7.01 -2.28 -4.02
N ILE A 545 7.28 -2.75 -5.23
CA ILE A 545 7.95 -4.04 -5.47
C ILE A 545 9.47 -3.91 -5.31
N LEU A 546 10.05 -2.77 -5.71
CA LEU A 546 11.51 -2.55 -5.77
C LEU A 546 12.08 -1.95 -4.48
N GLU A 547 11.28 -1.21 -3.72
CA GLU A 547 11.60 -0.57 -2.45
C GLU A 547 10.62 -1.12 -1.37
N PRO A 548 10.77 -2.40 -0.98
CA PRO A 548 9.81 -3.09 -0.11
C PRO A 548 9.79 -2.59 1.34
#